data_AF-A0A8K0WGY7-F1
#
_entry.id   AF-A0A8K0WGY7-F1
#
_cell.length_a   1.000
_cell.length_b   1.000
_cell.length_c   1.000
_cell.angle_alpha   90.00
_cell.angle_beta   90.00
_cell.angle_gamma   90.00
#
_symmetry.space_group_name_H-M   'P 1'
#
loop_
_entity.id
_entity.type
_entity.pdbx_description
1 polymer ?
#
loop_
_entity_poly.entity_id
_entity_poly.type
_entity_poly.pdbx_seq_one_letter_code
_entity_poly.pdbx_strand_id
1 'polypeptide(L)'
;MSNGPTFNKPIQDSNILTGFSATGNAQQCFNFNIRAESRPIHSISYERNEDFIPRPNIILQIEEVLPMDADEYRSAATWGLGGSGKTQVAFEYAYKRYHTSPCAVFWVHADNESSFAHDYALIANALDLSHQENIHKFLHRVRQKIELLENWLLVLDNADDLSLFGVGTATQNRTGKLLGYVPRGPVGTVLWTSRDQAIAGSLVGLRRSIHVPSMTLEESRALLKSTIPQIKANKSSKI
;
A
#
# COMPACT_ATOMS: atom_id res chain seq x y z
N MET A 1 20.34 -19.45 -62.90
CA MET A 1 21.34 -18.79 -62.04
C MET A 1 20.66 -17.67 -61.26
N SER A 2 20.44 -17.89 -59.97
CA SER A 2 20.57 -16.90 -58.88
C SER A 2 20.08 -17.59 -57.61
N ASN A 3 21.02 -18.11 -56.81
CA ASN A 3 20.73 -18.68 -55.50
C ASN A 3 20.45 -17.51 -54.55
N GLY A 4 19.24 -17.45 -54.00
CA GLY A 4 18.93 -16.58 -52.86
C GLY A 4 19.72 -17.00 -51.61
N PRO A 5 19.92 -16.11 -50.64
CA PRO A 5 20.74 -16.41 -49.47
C PRO A 5 20.10 -17.51 -48.62
N THR A 6 20.87 -18.58 -48.35
CA THR A 6 20.57 -19.58 -47.34
C THR A 6 21.26 -19.20 -46.03
N PHE A 7 20.48 -18.94 -44.98
CA PHE A 7 20.99 -18.69 -43.62
C PHE A 7 21.01 -20.00 -42.84
N ASN A 8 22.20 -20.55 -42.57
CA ASN A 8 22.39 -21.76 -41.78
C ASN A 8 23.16 -21.45 -40.49
N LYS A 9 22.55 -20.66 -39.59
CA LYS A 9 22.99 -20.46 -38.21
C LYS A 9 21.78 -20.43 -37.26
N PRO A 10 21.91 -20.87 -36.00
CA PRO A 10 20.82 -20.79 -35.04
C PRO A 10 20.55 -19.31 -34.72
N ILE A 11 19.28 -18.92 -34.79
CA ILE A 11 18.82 -17.57 -34.46
C ILE A 11 18.77 -17.50 -32.93
N GLN A 12 19.76 -16.84 -32.33
CA GLN A 12 19.67 -16.35 -30.96
C GLN A 12 19.40 -14.85 -31.06
N ASP A 13 18.12 -14.51 -31.17
CA ASP A 13 17.52 -13.22 -30.76
C ASP A 13 16.04 -13.26 -31.16
N SER A 14 15.16 -13.04 -30.18
CA SER A 14 13.72 -13.25 -30.31
C SER A 14 13.00 -12.06 -30.96
N ASN A 15 13.30 -11.78 -32.23
CA ASN A 15 12.51 -10.87 -33.07
C ASN A 15 12.55 -11.33 -34.54
N ILE A 16 11.64 -12.24 -34.92
CA ILE A 16 11.42 -12.62 -36.31
C ILE A 16 10.24 -11.80 -36.85
N LEU A 17 10.50 -10.94 -37.84
CA LEU A 17 9.48 -10.21 -38.58
C LEU A 17 9.16 -10.96 -39.88
N THR A 18 8.05 -11.69 -39.93
CA THR A 18 7.50 -12.21 -41.19
C THR A 18 6.74 -11.10 -41.90
N GLY A 19 7.13 -10.78 -43.13
CA GLY A 19 6.53 -9.69 -43.91
C GLY A 19 5.07 -9.97 -44.28
N PHE A 20 4.18 -9.03 -43.95
CA PHE A 20 2.84 -8.94 -44.54
C PHE A 20 2.83 -7.78 -45.55
N SER A 21 2.31 -8.03 -46.75
CA SER A 21 1.95 -7.00 -47.73
C SER A 21 0.46 -6.71 -47.59
N ALA A 22 0.09 -5.46 -47.31
CA ALA A 22 -1.30 -4.99 -47.39
C ALA A 22 -1.35 -3.62 -48.09
N THR A 23 -2.16 -3.52 -49.13
CA THR A 23 -2.50 -2.28 -49.82
C THR A 23 -3.80 -1.73 -49.24
N GLY A 24 -3.72 -0.63 -48.48
CA GLY A 24 -4.89 0.09 -47.98
C GLY A 24 -4.60 0.88 -46.72
N ASN A 25 -5.10 2.12 -46.65
CA ASN A 25 -4.91 3.03 -45.52
C ASN A 25 -5.58 2.49 -44.23
N ALA A 26 -4.84 1.69 -43.47
CA ALA A 26 -5.12 1.37 -42.09
C ALA A 26 -3.98 1.91 -41.23
N GLN A 27 -4.25 2.92 -40.42
CA GLN A 27 -3.33 3.36 -39.37
C GLN A 27 -3.39 2.30 -38.26
N GLN A 28 -2.51 1.31 -38.35
CA GLN A 28 -2.32 0.31 -37.31
C GLN A 28 -1.25 0.83 -36.34
N CYS A 29 -1.68 1.48 -35.27
CA CYS A 29 -0.78 1.86 -34.19
C CYS A 29 -0.45 0.61 -33.37
N PHE A 30 0.60 -0.11 -33.76
CA PHE A 30 1.23 -1.11 -32.90
C PHE A 30 2.05 -0.38 -31.83
N ASN A 31 1.47 -0.20 -30.63
CA ASN A 31 2.24 0.25 -29.47
C ASN A 31 3.07 -0.91 -28.93
N PHE A 32 4.24 -1.14 -29.54
CA PHE A 32 5.31 -1.92 -28.92
C PHE A 32 6.12 -1.02 -28.00
N ASN A 33 6.06 -1.32 -26.69
CA ASN A 33 6.95 -0.85 -25.63
C ASN A 33 7.19 0.66 -25.51
N ILE A 34 6.45 1.27 -24.59
CA ILE A 34 7.09 2.15 -23.61
C ILE A 34 6.86 1.51 -22.25
N ARG A 35 7.82 0.70 -21.78
CA ARG A 35 8.03 0.56 -20.33
C ARG A 35 8.45 1.94 -19.85
N ALA A 36 7.48 2.81 -19.60
CA ALA A 36 7.70 3.92 -18.72
C ALA A 36 8.07 3.25 -17.39
N GLU A 37 9.22 3.59 -16.83
CA GLU A 37 9.44 3.37 -15.41
C GLU A 37 8.37 4.19 -14.68
N SER A 38 7.17 3.62 -14.56
CA SER A 38 6.07 4.25 -13.86
C SER A 38 6.51 4.33 -12.42
N ARG A 39 6.78 5.54 -11.92
CA ARG A 39 6.95 5.74 -10.48
C ARG A 39 5.78 5.03 -9.78
N PRO A 40 6.04 4.27 -8.72
CA PRO A 40 4.97 3.61 -8.01
C PRO A 40 3.89 4.63 -7.64
N ILE A 41 2.62 4.24 -7.84
CA ILE A 41 1.48 5.08 -7.51
C ILE A 41 1.39 5.12 -5.99
N HIS A 42 1.29 6.30 -5.39
CA HIS A 42 1.04 6.41 -3.96
C HIS A 42 -0.05 7.43 -3.66
N SER A 43 -0.89 7.12 -2.68
CA SER A 43 -1.93 8.00 -2.15
C SER A 43 -1.75 8.18 -0.64
N ILE A 44 -0.51 8.43 -0.21
CA ILE A 44 -0.19 8.67 1.20
C ILE A 44 -0.57 10.12 1.52
N SER A 45 -1.62 10.31 2.33
CA SER A 45 -2.19 11.64 2.62
C SER A 45 -1.37 12.50 3.59
N TYR A 46 -0.22 12.01 4.06
CA TYR A 46 0.60 12.66 5.09
C TYR A 46 2.05 12.76 4.65
N GLU A 47 2.70 13.87 5.00
CA GLU A 47 4.15 14.01 4.88
C GLU A 47 4.87 13.14 5.91
N ARG A 48 6.07 12.70 5.55
CA ARG A 48 6.90 11.90 6.45
C ARG A 48 7.25 12.73 7.69
N ASN A 49 7.02 12.16 8.87
CA ASN A 49 7.39 12.78 10.13
C ASN A 49 8.92 12.69 10.33
N GLU A 50 9.64 13.80 10.17
CA GLU A 50 11.10 13.85 10.36
C GLU A 50 11.52 13.63 11.82
N ASP A 51 10.62 13.87 12.78
CA ASP A 51 10.84 13.67 14.21
C ASP A 51 10.43 12.27 14.70
N PHE A 52 10.17 11.33 13.77
CA PHE A 52 9.82 9.96 14.10
C PHE A 52 10.92 9.30 14.94
N ILE A 53 10.54 8.73 16.09
CA ILE A 53 11.43 7.93 16.91
C ILE A 53 11.46 6.50 16.38
N PRO A 54 12.61 6.01 15.86
CA PRO A 54 12.69 4.70 15.24
C PRO A 54 12.34 3.57 16.20
N ARG A 55 11.44 2.67 15.75
CA ARG A 55 11.06 1.44 16.46
C ARG A 55 11.42 0.21 15.64
N PRO A 56 12.72 -0.10 15.44
CA PRO A 56 13.19 -1.08 14.47
C PRO A 56 12.63 -2.48 14.71
N ASN A 57 12.50 -2.90 15.98
CA ASN A 57 11.96 -4.22 16.32
C ASN A 57 10.53 -4.41 15.81
N ILE A 58 9.69 -3.37 15.86
CA ILE A 58 8.30 -3.44 15.40
C ILE A 58 8.25 -3.47 13.86
N ILE A 59 9.08 -2.64 13.21
CA ILE A 59 9.19 -2.65 11.74
C ILE A 59 9.67 -4.01 11.23
N LEU A 60 10.67 -4.62 11.88
CA LEU A 60 11.14 -5.96 11.55
C LEU A 60 10.04 -7.01 11.68
N GLN A 61 9.23 -6.95 12.75
CA GLN A 61 8.08 -7.83 12.90
C GLN A 61 7.05 -7.66 11.78
N ILE A 62 6.79 -6.42 11.33
CA ILE A 62 5.91 -6.16 10.18
C ILE A 62 6.51 -6.78 8.92
N GLU A 63 7.81 -6.63 8.68
CA GLU A 63 8.50 -7.19 7.51
C GLU A 63 8.52 -8.72 7.50
N GLU A 64 8.61 -9.37 8.66
CA GLU A 64 8.52 -10.82 8.77
C GLU A 64 7.15 -11.35 8.32
N VAL A 65 6.06 -10.65 8.68
CA VAL A 65 4.70 -11.08 8.35
C VAL A 65 4.18 -10.53 7.02
N LEU A 66 4.71 -9.40 6.56
CA LEU A 66 4.49 -8.75 5.26
C LEU A 66 5.84 -8.52 4.55
N PRO A 67 6.44 -9.55 3.93
CA PRO A 67 7.70 -9.39 3.21
C PRO A 67 7.59 -8.46 2.01
N MET A 68 8.72 -7.84 1.64
CA MET A 68 8.77 -6.91 0.51
C MET A 68 8.68 -7.59 -0.86
N ASP A 69 8.94 -8.88 -0.91
CA ASP A 69 8.94 -9.72 -2.10
C ASP A 69 7.82 -10.77 -2.03
N ALA A 70 6.79 -10.53 -1.23
CA ALA A 70 5.66 -11.45 -1.10
C ALA A 70 5.04 -11.76 -2.47
N ASP A 71 5.11 -13.03 -2.84
CA ASP A 71 4.55 -13.63 -4.06
C ASP A 71 3.09 -14.07 -3.89
N GLU A 72 2.53 -13.83 -2.71
CA GLU A 72 1.16 -14.15 -2.33
C GLU A 72 0.51 -13.01 -1.57
N TYR A 73 -0.83 -13.00 -1.55
CA TYR A 73 -1.59 -12.08 -0.72
C TYR A 73 -1.32 -12.28 0.78
N ARG A 74 -0.99 -11.19 1.49
CA ARG A 74 -0.83 -11.22 2.96
C ARG A 74 -1.55 -10.06 3.62
N SER A 75 -2.05 -10.32 4.84
CA SER A 75 -2.67 -9.31 5.68
C SER A 75 -2.10 -9.40 7.08
N ALA A 76 -1.73 -8.27 7.67
CA ALA A 76 -1.22 -8.14 9.02
C ALA A 76 -1.82 -6.93 9.74
N ALA A 77 -1.84 -6.92 11.06
CA ALA A 77 -2.39 -5.82 11.84
C ALA A 77 -1.40 -5.38 12.91
N THR A 78 -1.33 -4.07 13.14
CA THR A 78 -0.71 -3.48 14.33
C THR A 78 -1.80 -3.04 15.29
N TRP A 79 -1.71 -3.42 16.56
CA TRP A 79 -2.72 -3.08 17.56
C TRP A 79 -2.11 -2.64 18.89
N GLY A 80 -2.86 -1.89 19.69
CA GLY A 80 -2.39 -1.38 20.98
C GLY A 80 -3.06 -0.07 21.39
N LEU A 81 -2.74 0.45 22.57
CA LEU A 81 -3.39 1.63 23.15
C LEU A 81 -3.34 2.88 22.25
N GLY A 82 -4.28 3.80 22.45
CA GLY A 82 -4.24 5.12 21.83
C GLY A 82 -2.93 5.83 22.12
N GLY A 83 -2.34 6.49 21.11
CA GLY A 83 -1.07 7.20 21.26
C GLY A 83 0.19 6.31 21.27
N SER A 84 0.09 4.99 21.10
CA SER A 84 1.28 4.10 21.07
C SER A 84 2.14 4.20 19.80
N GLY A 85 1.72 5.00 18.81
CA GLY A 85 2.46 5.25 17.58
C GLY A 85 2.22 4.24 16.44
N LYS A 86 1.14 3.45 16.47
CA LYS A 86 0.79 2.48 15.40
C LYS A 86 0.79 3.09 13.99
N THR A 87 0.06 4.19 13.83
CA THR A 87 -0.03 4.95 12.58
C THR A 87 1.35 5.40 12.08
N GLN A 88 2.21 5.88 12.98
CA GLN A 88 3.58 6.30 12.65
C GLN A 88 4.46 5.12 12.22
N VAL A 89 4.34 3.97 12.89
CA VAL A 89 5.03 2.73 12.48
C VAL A 89 4.53 2.25 11.11
N ALA A 90 3.22 2.31 10.86
CA ALA A 90 2.64 1.94 9.56
C ALA A 90 3.11 2.89 8.44
N PHE A 91 3.23 4.19 8.70
CA PHE A 91 3.82 5.16 7.76
C PHE A 91 5.25 4.80 7.40
N GLU A 92 6.11 4.54 8.38
CA GLU A 92 7.52 4.23 8.09
C GLU A 92 7.66 2.93 7.28
N TYR A 93 6.86 1.92 7.58
CA TYR A 93 6.80 0.71 6.76
C TYR A 93 6.31 1.01 5.32
N ALA A 94 5.25 1.81 5.16
CA ALA A 94 4.70 2.20 3.87
C ALA A 94 5.71 3.00 3.02
N TYR A 95 6.40 3.97 3.61
CA TYR A 95 7.49 4.72 2.97
C TYR A 95 8.64 3.80 2.55
N LYS A 96 9.05 2.87 3.42
CA LYS A 96 10.10 1.90 3.08
C LYS A 96 9.68 1.02 1.90
N ARG A 97 8.41 0.59 1.86
CA ARG A 97 7.83 -0.20 0.76
C ARG A 97 7.86 0.56 -0.56
N TYR A 98 7.49 1.83 -0.53
CA TYR A 98 7.46 2.74 -1.68
C TYR A 98 8.85 2.97 -2.29
N HIS A 99 9.88 3.10 -1.45
CA HIS A 99 11.24 3.41 -1.91
C HIS A 99 12.08 2.18 -2.26
N THR A 100 11.80 1.01 -1.69
CA THR A 100 12.65 -0.19 -1.85
C THR A 100 12.22 -1.06 -3.03
N SER A 101 10.99 -0.91 -3.52
CA SER A 101 10.42 -1.75 -4.58
C SER A 101 9.40 -0.99 -5.42
N PRO A 102 9.18 -1.34 -6.70
CA PRO A 102 8.06 -0.83 -7.47
C PRO A 102 6.75 -1.39 -6.89
N CYS A 103 6.27 -0.77 -5.82
CA CYS A 103 5.08 -1.16 -5.08
C CYS A 103 4.12 0.04 -5.02
N ALA A 104 2.88 -0.14 -5.48
CA ALA A 104 1.86 0.87 -5.31
C ALA A 104 1.40 0.92 -3.84
N VAL A 105 1.38 2.10 -3.23
CA VAL A 105 1.07 2.24 -1.80
C VAL A 105 -0.16 3.12 -1.60
N PHE A 106 -1.22 2.54 -1.07
CA PHE A 106 -2.49 3.21 -0.83
C PHE A 106 -2.74 3.33 0.67
N TRP A 107 -3.24 4.49 1.10
CA TRP A 107 -3.59 4.76 2.49
C TRP A 107 -5.09 5.07 2.59
N VAL A 108 -5.79 4.42 3.51
CA VAL A 108 -7.23 4.55 3.71
C VAL A 108 -7.56 4.63 5.19
N HIS A 109 -8.32 5.66 5.56
CA HIS A 109 -8.89 5.86 6.89
C HIS A 109 -10.11 4.95 7.08
N ALA A 110 -9.98 4.00 7.99
CA ALA A 110 -10.94 2.95 8.30
C ALA A 110 -11.85 3.29 9.50
N ASP A 111 -11.93 4.57 9.89
CA ASP A 111 -12.74 5.06 11.00
C ASP A 111 -14.24 4.86 10.79
N ASN A 112 -14.72 5.10 9.57
CA ASN A 112 -16.12 5.03 9.18
C ASN A 112 -16.26 4.88 7.65
N GLU A 113 -17.49 4.65 7.18
CA GLU A 113 -17.76 4.44 5.75
C GLU A 113 -17.48 5.69 4.89
N SER A 114 -17.67 6.90 5.45
CA SER A 114 -17.45 8.15 4.72
C SER A 114 -15.97 8.42 4.47
N SER A 115 -15.11 8.24 5.48
CA SER A 115 -13.66 8.40 5.34
C SER A 115 -13.09 7.36 4.37
N PHE A 116 -13.54 6.12 4.50
CA PHE A 116 -13.15 5.03 3.62
C PHE A 116 -13.51 5.34 2.15
N ALA A 117 -14.75 5.78 1.91
CA ALA A 117 -15.23 6.15 0.58
C ALA A 117 -14.47 7.34 -0.01
N HIS A 118 -14.16 8.34 0.82
CA HIS A 118 -13.37 9.50 0.40
C HIS A 118 -11.96 9.08 -0.06
N ASP A 119 -11.25 8.26 0.71
CA ASP A 119 -9.90 7.84 0.33
C ASP A 119 -9.91 6.90 -0.88
N TYR A 120 -10.93 6.04 -1.02
CA TYR A 120 -11.13 5.28 -2.26
C TYR A 120 -11.35 6.19 -3.48
N ALA A 121 -11.92 7.39 -3.30
CA ALA A 121 -12.02 8.37 -4.37
C ALA A 121 -10.66 8.97 -4.76
N LEU A 122 -9.79 9.24 -3.78
CA LEU A 122 -8.42 9.67 -4.05
C LEU A 122 -7.62 8.59 -4.79
N ILE A 123 -7.76 7.32 -4.36
CA ILE A 123 -7.15 6.17 -5.04
C ILE A 123 -7.68 6.02 -6.48
N ALA A 124 -8.99 6.16 -6.68
CA ALA A 124 -9.59 6.10 -8.00
C ALA A 124 -8.99 7.14 -8.96
N ASN A 125 -8.82 8.38 -8.47
CA ASN A 125 -8.18 9.45 -9.24
C ASN A 125 -6.71 9.10 -9.57
N ALA A 126 -5.96 8.55 -8.61
CA ALA A 126 -4.57 8.13 -8.82
C ALA A 126 -4.44 6.93 -9.79
N LEU A 127 -5.51 6.16 -9.99
CA LEU A 127 -5.59 5.02 -10.91
C LEU A 127 -6.31 5.35 -12.24
N ASP A 128 -6.55 6.65 -12.51
CA ASP A 128 -7.29 7.15 -13.67
C ASP A 128 -8.66 6.47 -13.87
N LEU A 129 -9.36 6.19 -12.77
CA LEU A 129 -10.70 5.64 -12.78
C LEU A 129 -11.75 6.74 -12.76
N SER A 130 -12.73 6.65 -13.66
CA SER A 130 -13.88 7.55 -13.65
C SER A 130 -14.78 7.30 -12.44
N HIS A 131 -15.34 8.38 -11.92
CA HIS A 131 -16.33 8.33 -10.85
C HIS A 131 -17.57 7.52 -11.27
N GLN A 132 -18.25 6.94 -10.29
CA GLN A 132 -19.50 6.20 -10.47
C GLN A 132 -20.52 6.69 -9.44
N GLU A 133 -21.75 6.96 -9.86
CA GLU A 133 -22.81 7.48 -8.95
C GLU A 133 -23.18 6.48 -7.84
N ASN A 134 -23.14 5.18 -8.15
CA ASN A 134 -23.40 4.15 -7.15
C ASN A 134 -22.13 3.84 -6.35
N ILE A 135 -22.15 4.19 -5.06
CA ILE A 135 -20.99 4.04 -4.17
C ILE A 135 -20.49 2.58 -4.06
N HIS A 136 -21.39 1.59 -3.99
CA HIS A 136 -20.97 0.19 -3.89
C HIS A 136 -20.27 -0.31 -5.16
N LYS A 137 -20.79 0.08 -6.34
CA LYS A 137 -20.13 -0.22 -7.63
C LYS A 137 -18.80 0.52 -7.74
N PHE A 138 -18.73 1.76 -7.26
CA PHE A 138 -17.52 2.55 -7.21
C PHE A 138 -16.42 1.86 -6.39
N LEU A 139 -16.70 1.54 -5.13
CA LEU A 139 -15.75 0.88 -4.22
C LEU A 139 -15.30 -0.48 -4.77
N HIS A 140 -16.21 -1.24 -5.37
CA HIS A 140 -15.87 -2.52 -6.00
C HIS A 140 -14.92 -2.37 -7.18
N ARG A 141 -15.14 -1.35 -8.03
CA ARG A 141 -14.26 -1.07 -9.19
C ARG A 141 -12.86 -0.66 -8.75
N VAL A 142 -12.76 0.20 -7.73
CA VAL A 142 -11.46 0.61 -7.16
C VAL A 142 -10.72 -0.60 -6.59
N ARG A 143 -11.42 -1.43 -5.80
CA ARG A 143 -10.89 -2.70 -5.27
C ARG A 143 -10.32 -3.58 -6.38
N GLN A 144 -11.11 -3.86 -7.42
CA GLN A 144 -10.69 -4.68 -8.56
C GLN A 144 -9.46 -4.10 -9.27
N LYS A 145 -9.40 -2.77 -9.41
CA LYS A 145 -8.25 -2.12 -10.06
C LYS A 145 -6.97 -2.25 -9.24
N ILE A 146 -7.06 -2.16 -7.91
CA ILE A 146 -5.92 -2.44 -7.01
C ILE A 146 -5.48 -3.91 -7.15
N GLU A 147 -6.42 -4.85 -7.16
CA GLU A 147 -6.13 -6.29 -7.29
C GLU A 147 -5.42 -6.68 -8.60
N LEU A 148 -5.53 -5.85 -9.65
CA LEU A 148 -4.85 -6.04 -10.93
C LEU A 148 -3.40 -5.52 -10.95
N LEU A 149 -2.96 -4.80 -9.92
CA LEU A 149 -1.59 -4.32 -9.82
C LEU A 149 -0.66 -5.48 -9.44
N GLU A 150 0.55 -5.49 -10.02
CA GLU A 150 1.53 -6.57 -9.81
C GLU A 150 2.08 -6.59 -8.37
N ASN A 151 2.17 -5.43 -7.72
CA ASN A 151 2.63 -5.32 -6.34
C ASN A 151 2.01 -4.07 -5.69
N TRP A 152 1.29 -4.27 -4.60
CA TRP A 152 0.60 -3.19 -3.91
C TRP A 152 0.55 -3.42 -2.39
N LEU A 153 0.47 -2.32 -1.66
CA LEU A 153 0.22 -2.24 -0.23
C LEU A 153 -1.00 -1.35 -0.01
N LEU A 154 -2.01 -1.85 0.70
CA LEU A 154 -3.09 -1.05 1.23
C LEU A 154 -2.93 -0.94 2.76
N VAL A 155 -2.80 0.28 3.27
CA VAL A 155 -2.84 0.56 4.70
C VAL A 155 -4.25 1.01 5.08
N LEU A 156 -4.86 0.29 6.03
CA LEU A 156 -6.14 0.61 6.65
C LEU A 156 -5.87 1.14 8.05
N ASP A 157 -5.83 2.47 8.16
CA ASP A 157 -5.50 3.16 9.41
C ASP A 157 -6.75 3.41 10.26
N ASN A 158 -6.62 3.26 11.58
CA ASN A 158 -7.67 3.48 12.56
C ASN A 158 -8.92 2.61 12.40
N ALA A 159 -8.73 1.33 12.07
CA ALA A 159 -9.78 0.31 12.03
C ALA A 159 -10.21 -0.13 13.44
N ASP A 160 -10.73 0.81 14.23
CA ASP A 160 -11.14 0.60 15.62
C ASP A 160 -12.53 -0.02 15.74
N ASP A 161 -13.47 0.40 14.89
CA ASP A 161 -14.81 -0.20 14.82
C ASP A 161 -14.79 -1.41 13.87
N LEU A 162 -14.43 -2.57 14.43
CA LEU A 162 -14.36 -3.82 13.70
C LEU A 162 -15.73 -4.29 13.16
N SER A 163 -16.84 -3.74 13.67
CA SER A 163 -18.19 -4.07 13.18
C SER A 163 -18.46 -3.55 11.77
N LEU A 164 -17.75 -2.50 11.33
CA LEU A 164 -17.73 -2.01 9.95
C LEU A 164 -17.20 -3.06 8.98
N PHE A 165 -16.35 -3.97 9.48
CA PHE A 165 -15.74 -5.06 8.74
C PHE A 165 -16.42 -6.42 9.02
N GLY A 166 -17.54 -6.42 9.76
CA GLY A 166 -18.36 -7.61 10.02
C GLY A 166 -17.91 -8.46 11.22
N VAL A 167 -17.02 -7.94 12.07
CA VAL A 167 -16.67 -8.61 13.33
C VAL A 167 -17.78 -8.39 14.36
N GLY A 168 -18.17 -9.45 15.06
CA GLY A 168 -19.19 -9.38 16.13
C GLY A 168 -20.65 -9.23 15.67
N THR A 169 -20.92 -9.17 14.35
CA THR A 169 -22.29 -9.08 13.84
C THR A 169 -22.88 -10.46 13.56
N ALA A 170 -24.05 -10.76 14.15
CA ALA A 170 -24.76 -12.04 13.99
C ALA A 170 -25.29 -12.29 12.57
N THR A 171 -25.41 -11.25 11.75
CA THR A 171 -25.92 -11.33 10.38
C THR A 171 -24.78 -11.47 9.38
N GLN A 172 -24.71 -12.62 8.72
CA GLN A 172 -23.71 -12.98 7.70
C GLN A 172 -23.86 -12.20 6.37
N ASN A 173 -24.55 -11.05 6.36
CA ASN A 173 -24.64 -10.19 5.17
C ASN A 173 -23.33 -9.42 4.99
N ARG A 174 -22.31 -10.13 4.51
CA ARG A 174 -20.99 -9.59 4.14
C ARG A 174 -21.05 -8.62 2.94
N THR A 175 -22.18 -8.56 2.24
CA THR A 175 -22.37 -7.83 0.98
C THR A 175 -22.53 -6.30 1.15
N GLY A 176 -22.57 -5.79 2.38
CA GLY A 176 -22.63 -4.35 2.67
C GLY A 176 -21.61 -3.85 3.68
N LYS A 177 -20.61 -4.66 4.04
CA LYS A 177 -19.56 -4.29 5.00
C LYS A 177 -18.28 -3.87 4.28
N LEU A 178 -17.50 -2.98 4.88
CA LEU A 178 -16.28 -2.44 4.28
C LEU A 178 -15.26 -3.52 3.93
N LEU A 179 -15.28 -4.66 4.64
CA LEU A 179 -14.43 -5.81 4.33
C LEU A 179 -14.63 -6.33 2.90
N GLY A 180 -15.83 -6.19 2.32
CA GLY A 180 -16.10 -6.56 0.94
C GLY A 180 -15.39 -5.69 -0.09
N TYR A 181 -14.92 -4.51 0.30
CA TYR A 181 -14.19 -3.57 -0.55
C TYR A 181 -12.67 -3.60 -0.33
N VAL A 182 -12.19 -4.35 0.68
CA VAL A 182 -10.75 -4.55 0.88
C VAL A 182 -10.23 -5.51 -0.20
N PRO A 183 -9.20 -5.11 -0.98
CA PRO A 183 -8.67 -5.91 -2.08
C PRO A 183 -8.07 -7.22 -1.60
N ARG A 184 -8.34 -8.28 -2.36
CA ARG A 184 -7.75 -9.62 -2.21
C ARG A 184 -7.38 -10.12 -3.60
N GLY A 185 -6.11 -9.97 -3.96
CA GLY A 185 -5.56 -10.45 -5.22
C GLY A 185 -4.76 -11.76 -5.05
N PRO A 186 -4.20 -12.29 -6.14
CA PRO A 186 -3.17 -13.34 -6.07
C PRO A 186 -1.93 -12.88 -5.28
N VAL A 187 -1.60 -11.59 -5.42
CA VAL A 187 -0.48 -10.88 -4.78
C VAL A 187 -0.98 -9.62 -4.07
N GLY A 188 -0.12 -9.03 -3.23
CA GLY A 188 -0.36 -7.75 -2.56
C GLY A 188 -0.56 -7.87 -1.05
N THR A 189 -0.45 -6.75 -0.36
CA THR A 189 -0.40 -6.73 1.10
C THR A 189 -1.38 -5.75 1.71
N VAL A 190 -1.99 -6.12 2.83
CA VAL A 190 -2.84 -5.23 3.64
C VAL A 190 -2.26 -5.09 5.03
N LEU A 191 -2.02 -3.85 5.46
CA LEU A 191 -1.61 -3.53 6.83
C LEU A 191 -2.73 -2.77 7.52
N TRP A 192 -3.20 -3.28 8.65
CA TRP A 192 -4.22 -2.63 9.47
C TRP A 192 -3.58 -1.95 10.67
N THR A 193 -4.13 -0.82 11.12
CA THR A 193 -3.87 -0.27 12.45
C THR A 193 -5.17 -0.23 13.25
N SER A 194 -5.13 -0.59 14.53
CA SER A 194 -6.33 -0.58 15.39
C SER A 194 -5.98 -0.43 16.87
N ARG A 195 -6.86 0.16 17.66
CA ARG A 195 -6.81 0.12 19.13
C ARG A 195 -7.43 -1.15 19.69
N ASP A 196 -8.29 -1.82 18.93
CA ASP A 196 -8.99 -3.02 19.38
C ASP A 196 -8.14 -4.27 19.16
N GLN A 197 -7.76 -4.93 20.26
CA GLN A 197 -7.03 -6.20 20.23
C GLN A 197 -7.82 -7.30 19.52
N ALA A 198 -9.16 -7.23 19.49
CA ALA A 198 -10.00 -8.22 18.83
C ALA A 198 -9.77 -8.29 17.32
N ILE A 199 -9.05 -7.34 16.70
CA ILE A 199 -8.62 -7.45 15.29
C ILE A 199 -7.77 -8.71 15.07
N ALA A 200 -7.01 -9.10 16.10
CA ALA A 200 -6.25 -10.34 16.15
C ALA A 200 -7.20 -11.54 16.33
N GLY A 201 -7.19 -12.44 15.36
CA GLY A 201 -8.06 -13.62 15.31
C GLY A 201 -9.41 -13.38 14.64
N SER A 202 -9.81 -12.14 14.36
CA SER A 202 -11.04 -11.82 13.63
C SER A 202 -10.79 -11.47 12.16
N LEU A 203 -10.09 -10.36 11.89
CA LEU A 203 -9.76 -9.89 10.54
C LEU A 203 -8.39 -10.39 10.09
N VAL A 204 -7.47 -10.56 11.03
CA VAL A 204 -6.08 -10.99 10.77
C VAL A 204 -5.73 -12.15 11.71
N GLY A 205 -5.00 -13.15 11.21
CA GLY A 205 -4.58 -14.28 12.05
C GLY A 205 -3.67 -13.83 13.21
N LEU A 206 -3.76 -14.51 14.36
CA LEU A 206 -3.03 -14.15 15.59
C LEU A 206 -1.52 -13.94 15.37
N ARG A 207 -0.88 -14.82 14.59
CA ARG A 207 0.56 -14.73 14.27
C ARG A 207 0.95 -13.57 13.34
N ARG A 208 -0.03 -12.92 12.71
CA ARG A 208 0.16 -11.73 11.85
C ARG A 208 -0.37 -10.46 12.53
N SER A 209 -0.67 -10.54 13.82
CA SER A 209 -1.05 -9.38 14.63
C SER A 209 0.12 -8.99 15.53
N ILE A 210 0.48 -7.71 15.50
CA ILE A 210 1.67 -7.16 16.15
C ILE A 210 1.21 -6.16 17.19
N HIS A 211 1.51 -6.44 18.45
CA HIS A 211 1.23 -5.50 19.53
C HIS A 211 2.26 -4.38 19.52
N VAL A 212 1.80 -3.13 19.44
CA VAL A 212 2.59 -1.92 19.52
C VAL A 212 2.46 -1.37 20.94
N PRO A 213 3.42 -1.66 21.83
CA PRO A 213 3.37 -1.20 23.21
C PRO A 213 3.58 0.32 23.27
N SER A 214 3.21 0.90 24.41
CA SER A 214 3.61 2.26 24.77
C SER A 214 5.12 2.45 24.61
N MET A 215 5.53 3.68 24.29
CA MET A 215 6.94 4.02 24.20
C MET A 215 7.66 3.72 25.51
N THR A 216 8.86 3.16 25.40
CA THR A 216 9.80 3.04 26.51
C THR A 216 10.19 4.42 27.03
N LEU A 217 10.81 4.47 28.21
CA LEU A 217 11.33 5.71 28.77
C LEU A 217 12.36 6.38 27.84
N GLU A 218 13.19 5.58 27.18
CA GLU A 218 14.21 6.09 26.24
C GLU A 218 13.56 6.64 24.97
N GLU A 219 12.62 5.91 24.35
CA GLU A 219 11.86 6.40 23.19
C GLU A 219 11.10 7.70 23.53
N SER A 220 10.45 7.74 24.69
CA SER A 220 9.69 8.92 25.15
C SER A 220 10.61 10.12 25.42
N ARG A 221 11.79 9.89 26.00
CA ARG A 221 12.79 10.94 26.23
C ARG A 221 13.35 11.45 24.91
N ALA A 222 13.57 10.57 23.93
CA ALA A 222 14.01 10.96 22.60
C ALA A 222 12.96 11.83 21.90
N LEU A 223 11.67 11.42 21.93
CA LEU A 223 10.56 12.20 21.38
C LEU A 223 10.45 13.59 22.03
N LEU A 224 10.56 13.66 23.35
CA LEU A 224 10.51 14.94 24.05
C LEU A 224 11.67 15.85 23.64
N LYS A 225 12.88 15.29 23.44
CA LYS A 225 14.05 16.05 23.00
C LYS A 225 13.94 16.55 21.56
N SER A 226 13.31 15.80 20.64
CA SER A 226 13.08 16.28 19.27
C SER A 226 12.02 17.38 19.22
N THR A 227 11.03 17.34 20.12
CA THR A 227 9.93 18.32 20.15
C THR A 227 10.30 19.66 20.77
N ILE A 228 11.31 19.72 21.65
CA ILE A 228 11.75 20.98 22.27
C ILE A 228 12.54 21.81 21.24
N PRO A 229 12.10 23.03 20.90
CA PRO A 229 12.90 23.92 20.08
C PRO A 229 14.26 24.12 20.75
N GLN A 230 15.34 23.89 20.01
CA GLN A 230 16.70 24.18 20.50
C GLN A 230 16.78 25.67 20.83
N ILE A 231 16.53 26.05 22.09
CA ILE A 231 16.84 27.37 22.59
C ILE A 231 18.35 27.47 22.45
N LYS A 232 18.82 28.09 21.36
CA LYS A 232 20.20 28.48 21.22
C LYS A 232 20.49 29.37 22.42
N ALA A 233 21.14 28.81 23.41
CA ALA A 233 21.72 29.57 24.49
C ALA A 233 22.71 30.53 23.84
N ASN A 234 22.29 31.78 23.65
CA ASN A 234 23.20 32.88 23.40
C ASN A 234 24.14 32.92 24.60
N LYS A 235 25.31 32.30 24.45
CA LYS A 235 26.47 32.65 25.26
C LYS A 235 26.78 34.11 24.91
N SER A 236 26.16 35.03 25.64
CA SER A 236 26.69 36.39 25.76
C SER A 236 28.04 36.26 26.44
N SER A 237 29.08 36.20 25.62
CA SER A 237 30.44 36.47 26.02
C SER A 237 30.49 37.84 26.70
N LYS A 238 30.92 37.83 27.96
CA LYS A 238 31.35 39.00 28.70
C LYS A 238 32.28 39.87 27.84
N ILE A 239 32.03 41.17 27.84
CA ILE A 239 33.06 42.21 27.88
C ILE A 239 32.67 43.14 29.01
#